data_AF-A0A1I8CVY5-F1
#
_entry.id   AF-A0A1I8CVY5-F1
#
_cell.length_a   1.000
_cell.length_b   1.000
_cell.length_c   1.000
_cell.angle_alpha   90.00
_cell.angle_beta   90.00
_cell.angle_gamma   90.00
#
_symmetry.space_group_name_H-M   'P 1'
#
loop_
_entity.id
_entity.type
_entity.pdbx_description
1 polymer ?
#
loop_
_entity_poly.entity_id
_entity_poly.type
_entity_poly.pdbx_seq_one_letter_code
_entity_poly.pdbx_strand_id
1 'polypeptide(L)'
;MAKSSLFYVICLFVTLAWLETNGIVVAPPRKTNSHLSDMGCDVCAHSVALCTSNYDSSYSNIKQQMKIFCLKYGDYAFACLSFVEIDLKEIYTDAHNPNIYPSKVCLRLGLCNGPTNAWGLGLN
;
A
#
# COMPACT_ATOMS: atom_id res chain seq x y z
N MET A 1 -42.23 30.03 36.92
CA MET A 1 -42.52 29.30 35.66
C MET A 1 -41.20 28.77 35.12
N ALA A 2 -41.01 27.46 35.24
CA ALA A 2 -39.77 26.75 34.98
C ALA A 2 -39.72 26.25 33.53
N LYS A 3 -38.85 26.84 32.69
CA LYS A 3 -38.55 26.36 31.33
C LYS A 3 -37.11 26.73 30.92
N SER A 4 -36.10 26.39 31.73
CA SER A 4 -34.70 26.63 31.32
C SER A 4 -33.70 25.52 31.69
N SER A 5 -34.12 24.41 32.31
CA SER A 5 -33.20 23.32 32.68
C SER A 5 -33.18 22.12 31.74
N LEU A 6 -34.06 22.05 30.72
CA LEU A 6 -34.12 20.87 29.84
C LEU A 6 -33.18 20.94 28.62
N PHE A 7 -32.70 22.14 28.25
CA PHE A 7 -31.87 22.32 27.06
C PHE A 7 -30.39 21.99 27.28
N TYR A 8 -29.88 22.14 28.50
CA TYR A 8 -28.45 21.99 28.78
C TYR A 8 -27.98 20.53 28.81
N VAL A 9 -28.86 19.60 29.18
CA VAL A 9 -28.54 18.17 29.27
C VAL A 9 -28.42 17.53 27.88
N ILE A 10 -29.11 18.08 26.87
CA ILE A 10 -29.11 17.53 25.51
C ILE A 10 -27.79 17.84 24.78
N CYS A 11 -27.17 18.99 25.05
CA CYS A 11 -25.90 19.37 24.39
C CYS A 11 -24.70 18.53 24.85
N LEU A 12 -24.74 17.93 26.04
CA LEU A 12 -23.63 17.10 26.54
C LEU A 12 -23.56 15.71 25.89
N PHE A 13 -24.65 15.22 25.29
CA PHE A 13 -24.64 13.92 24.60
C PHE A 13 -24.22 14.01 23.12
N VAL A 14 -24.27 15.18 22.49
CA VAL A 14 -23.96 15.32 21.06
C VAL A 14 -22.45 15.39 20.80
N THR A 15 -21.63 15.76 21.79
CA THR A 15 -20.17 15.89 21.63
C THR A 15 -19.37 14.62 21.98
N LEU A 16 -19.99 13.60 22.58
CA LEU A 16 -19.31 12.35 22.96
C LEU A 16 -19.39 11.24 21.90
N ALA A 17 -20.07 11.49 20.77
CA ALA A 17 -20.19 10.51 19.68
C ALA A 17 -19.07 10.61 18.62
N TRP A 18 -18.11 11.52 18.78
CA TRP A 18 -16.89 11.60 17.96
C TRP A 18 -15.68 11.09 18.73
N LEU A 19 -15.87 10.00 19.49
CA LEU A 19 -14.75 9.18 19.93
C LEU A 19 -14.27 8.39 18.72
N GLU A 20 -13.03 8.69 18.33
CA GLU A 20 -12.29 8.11 17.22
C GLU A 20 -12.47 6.59 17.16
N THR A 21 -13.26 6.12 16.19
CA THR A 21 -13.07 4.78 15.67
C THR A 21 -11.71 4.78 14.98
N ASN A 22 -10.67 4.40 15.71
CA ASN A 22 -9.52 3.67 15.18
C ASN A 22 -10.03 2.31 14.65
N GLY A 23 -10.93 2.38 13.66
CA GLY A 23 -11.18 1.29 12.76
C GLY A 23 -10.01 1.33 11.80
N ILE A 24 -8.99 0.52 12.07
CA ILE A 24 -8.16 0.00 11.00
C ILE A 24 -9.16 -0.52 9.98
N VAL A 25 -9.36 0.24 8.90
CA VAL A 25 -9.97 -0.27 7.69
C VAL A 25 -8.95 -1.26 7.18
N VAL A 26 -8.99 -2.48 7.72
CA VAL A 26 -8.50 -3.65 7.02
C VAL A 26 -9.42 -3.69 5.82
N ALA A 27 -8.97 -3.09 4.73
CA ALA A 27 -9.64 -3.22 3.46
C ALA A 27 -9.94 -4.72 3.30
N PRO A 28 -11.19 -5.10 2.96
CA PRO A 28 -11.48 -6.50 2.69
C PRO A 28 -10.43 -7.00 1.70
N PRO A 29 -9.96 -8.25 1.77
CA PRO A 29 -9.08 -8.78 0.75
C PRO A 29 -9.82 -8.66 -0.58
N ARG A 30 -9.58 -7.59 -1.34
CA ARG A 30 -8.82 -7.67 -2.58
C ARG A 30 -9.27 -8.70 -3.61
N LYS A 31 -10.44 -9.33 -3.51
CA LYS A 31 -10.94 -10.30 -4.51
C LYS A 31 -11.44 -9.53 -5.74
N THR A 32 -10.51 -8.83 -6.37
CA THR A 32 -10.59 -8.43 -7.77
C THR A 32 -10.00 -9.57 -8.58
N ASN A 33 -10.61 -9.88 -9.73
CA ASN A 33 -10.14 -10.83 -10.74
C ASN A 33 -8.61 -11.04 -10.67
N SER A 34 -8.17 -12.29 -10.57
CA SER A 34 -6.77 -12.73 -10.35
C SER A 34 -5.71 -11.84 -11.02
N HIS A 35 -5.99 -11.40 -12.24
CA HIS A 35 -5.12 -10.52 -13.03
C HIS A 35 -4.76 -9.16 -12.39
N LEU A 36 -5.64 -8.55 -11.58
CA LEU A 36 -5.34 -7.27 -10.91
C LEU A 36 -4.62 -7.44 -9.57
N SER A 37 -4.89 -8.52 -8.82
CA SER A 37 -4.12 -8.82 -7.62
C SER A 37 -2.69 -9.24 -7.97
N ASP A 38 -2.52 -9.92 -9.10
CA ASP A 38 -1.21 -10.37 -9.58
C ASP A 38 -0.35 -9.17 -10.03
N MET A 39 -0.94 -8.16 -10.70
CA MET A 39 -0.20 -6.95 -11.10
C MET A 39 0.39 -6.21 -9.89
N GLY A 40 -0.36 -6.03 -8.79
CA GLY A 40 0.17 -5.35 -7.60
C GLY A 40 1.35 -6.11 -6.98
N CYS A 41 1.27 -7.45 -6.99
CA CYS A 41 2.32 -8.31 -6.50
C CYS A 41 3.58 -8.26 -7.39
N ASP A 42 3.41 -8.30 -8.71
CA ASP A 42 4.49 -8.21 -9.69
C ASP A 42 5.21 -6.86 -9.65
N VAL A 43 4.43 -5.77 -9.62
CA VAL A 43 4.97 -4.41 -9.55
C VAL A 43 5.72 -4.20 -8.24
N CYS A 44 5.20 -4.73 -7.13
CA CYS A 44 5.90 -4.71 -5.85
C CYS A 44 7.21 -5.49 -5.89
N ALA A 45 7.18 -6.73 -6.36
CA ALA A 45 8.36 -7.58 -6.41
C ALA A 45 9.46 -6.97 -7.28
N HIS A 46 9.10 -6.41 -8.43
CA HIS A 46 10.04 -5.70 -9.30
C HIS A 46 10.62 -4.45 -8.62
N SER A 47 9.79 -3.69 -7.90
CA SER A 47 10.24 -2.53 -7.13
C SER A 47 11.27 -2.90 -6.07
N VAL A 48 11.00 -3.98 -5.30
CA VAL A 48 11.94 -4.51 -4.30
C VAL A 48 13.23 -4.98 -4.95
N ALA A 49 13.16 -5.65 -6.10
CA ALA A 49 14.32 -6.10 -6.85
C ALA A 49 15.20 -4.92 -7.29
N LEU A 50 14.59 -3.84 -7.80
CA LEU A 50 15.32 -2.63 -8.18
C LEU A 50 15.99 -1.96 -6.97
N CYS A 51 15.29 -1.86 -5.84
CA CYS A 51 15.85 -1.31 -4.61
C CYS A 51 17.02 -2.15 -4.10
N THR A 52 16.90 -3.47 -4.05
CA THR A 52 17.97 -4.36 -3.55
C THR A 52 19.17 -4.44 -4.49
N SER A 53 18.94 -4.43 -5.81
CA SER A 53 20.01 -4.50 -6.81
C SER A 53 20.76 -3.17 -6.95
N ASN A 54 20.10 -2.06 -6.60
CA ASN A 54 20.66 -0.72 -6.64
C ASN A 54 20.46 -0.01 -5.29
N TYR A 55 20.95 -0.61 -4.20
CA TYR A 55 20.69 -0.15 -2.83
C TYR A 55 21.03 1.33 -2.58
N ASP A 56 22.06 1.87 -3.25
CA ASP A 56 22.44 3.28 -3.11
C ASP A 56 21.68 4.23 -4.06
N SER A 57 20.76 3.71 -4.89
CA SER A 57 19.98 4.54 -5.81
C SER A 57 18.94 5.38 -5.09
N SER A 58 18.83 6.64 -5.50
CA SER A 58 17.79 7.52 -4.99
C SER A 58 16.38 7.02 -5.34
N TYR A 59 15.42 7.33 -4.47
CA TYR A 59 13.99 7.11 -4.73
C TYR A 59 13.53 7.66 -6.09
N SER A 60 14.04 8.82 -6.51
CA SER A 60 13.71 9.40 -7.82
C SER A 60 14.16 8.54 -8.99
N ASN A 61 15.34 7.93 -8.91
CA ASN A 61 15.85 7.01 -9.91
C ASN A 61 15.01 5.72 -9.96
N ILE A 62 14.72 5.13 -8.80
CA ILE A 62 13.86 3.94 -8.71
C ILE A 62 12.47 4.24 -9.28
N LYS A 63 11.87 5.38 -8.94
CA LYS A 63 10.58 5.82 -9.47
C LYS A 63 10.60 5.96 -10.99
N GLN A 64 11.66 6.53 -11.56
CA GLN A 64 11.78 6.66 -13.01
C GLN A 64 11.86 5.28 -13.70
N GLN A 65 12.65 4.35 -13.16
CA GLN A 65 12.74 2.99 -13.70
C GLN A 65 11.41 2.25 -13.61
N MET A 66 10.68 2.41 -12.51
CA MET A 66 9.34 1.83 -12.35
C MET A 66 8.33 2.40 -13.34
N LYS A 67 8.40 3.70 -13.66
CA LYS A 67 7.56 4.28 -14.73
C LYS A 67 7.85 3.66 -16.09
N ILE A 68 9.12 3.40 -16.41
CA ILE A 68 9.51 2.72 -17.65
C ILE A 68 9.02 1.26 -17.65
N PHE A 69 9.11 0.57 -16.51
CA PHE A 69 8.58 -0.77 -16.34
C PHE A 69 7.07 -0.83 -16.61
N CYS A 70 6.29 0.15 -16.12
CA CYS A 70 4.86 0.22 -16.35
C CYS A 70 4.46 0.33 -17.82
N LEU A 71 5.32 0.88 -18.69
CA LEU A 71 5.02 0.96 -20.13
C LEU A 71 4.93 -0.43 -20.80
N LYS A 72 5.53 -1.46 -20.19
CA LYS A 72 5.48 -2.84 -20.69
C LYS A 72 4.11 -3.50 -20.48
N TYR A 73 3.26 -2.94 -19.62
CA TYR A 73 1.93 -3.48 -19.32
C TYR A 73 0.86 -3.12 -20.36
N GLY A 74 1.21 -2.39 -21.42
CA GLY A 74 0.27 -2.02 -22.49
C GLY A 74 -0.94 -1.28 -21.93
N ASP A 75 -2.14 -1.84 -22.14
CA ASP A 75 -3.41 -1.25 -21.69
C ASP A 75 -3.49 -1.05 -20.16
N TYR A 76 -2.70 -1.80 -19.38
CA TYR A 76 -2.65 -1.67 -17.92
C TYR A 76 -1.58 -0.69 -17.41
N ALA A 77 -0.84 -0.01 -18.31
CA ALA A 77 0.22 0.91 -17.93
C ALA A 77 -0.26 2.01 -16.97
N PHE A 78 -1.48 2.54 -17.17
CA PHE A 78 -2.06 3.55 -16.28
C PHE A 78 -2.29 3.04 -14.85
N ALA A 79 -2.74 1.79 -14.71
CA ALA A 79 -2.97 1.17 -13.41
C ALA A 79 -1.62 0.94 -12.69
N CYS A 80 -0.60 0.47 -13.41
CA CYS A 80 0.76 0.34 -12.89
C CYS A 80 1.36 1.70 -12.48
N LEU A 81 1.18 2.74 -13.28
CA LEU A 81 1.65 4.09 -12.94
C LEU A 81 0.96 4.63 -11.70
N SER A 82 -0.34 4.38 -11.54
CA SER A 82 -1.09 4.76 -10.35
C SER A 82 -0.54 4.05 -9.11
N PHE A 83 -0.26 2.75 -9.21
CA PHE A 83 0.42 2.00 -8.15
C PHE A 83 1.78 2.60 -7.81
N VAL A 84 2.61 2.91 -8.81
CA VAL A 84 3.94 3.52 -8.60
C VAL A 84 3.86 4.87 -7.89
N GLU A 85 2.81 5.65 -8.12
CA GLU A 85 2.61 6.93 -7.44
C GLU A 85 2.13 6.76 -5.99
N ILE A 86 1.37 5.70 -5.68
CA ILE A 86 0.76 5.47 -4.36
C ILE A 86 1.68 4.65 -3.45
N ASP A 87 2.13 3.48 -3.93
CA ASP A 87 2.71 2.42 -3.09
C ASP A 87 4.25 2.39 -3.13
N LEU A 88 4.89 2.91 -4.19
CA LEU A 88 6.35 2.76 -4.38
C LEU A 88 7.17 3.36 -3.24
N LYS A 89 6.70 4.46 -2.64
CA LYS A 89 7.44 5.11 -1.55
C LYS A 89 7.57 4.20 -0.33
N GLU A 90 6.49 3.52 0.02
CA GLU A 90 6.48 2.60 1.16
C GLU A 90 7.34 1.36 0.85
N ILE A 91 7.24 0.82 -0.36
CA ILE A 91 8.10 -0.27 -0.83
C ILE A 91 9.59 0.12 -0.77
N TYR A 92 9.93 1.33 -1.21
CA TYR A 92 11.30 1.83 -1.14
C TYR A 92 11.80 1.94 0.30
N THR A 93 10.99 2.50 1.20
CA THR A 93 11.34 2.61 2.62
C THR A 93 11.55 1.24 3.26
N ASP A 94 10.64 0.29 3.02
CA ASP A 94 10.74 -1.05 3.59
C ASP A 94 11.90 -1.85 3.00
N ALA A 95 12.21 -1.68 1.71
CA ALA A 95 13.35 -2.34 1.06
C ALA A 95 14.72 -1.86 1.56
N HIS A 96 14.82 -0.64 2.09
CA HIS A 96 16.05 -0.10 2.69
C HIS A 96 16.09 -0.25 4.22
N ASN A 97 15.10 -0.90 4.80
CA ASN A 97 15.08 -1.16 6.23
C ASN A 97 15.86 -2.45 6.53
N PRO A 98 16.96 -2.40 7.31
CA PRO A 98 17.77 -3.57 7.61
C PRO A 98 17.03 -4.65 8.43
N ASN A 99 15.88 -4.30 9.03
CA ASN A 99 15.06 -5.21 9.82
C ASN A 99 13.97 -5.93 9.00
N ILE A 100 13.84 -5.61 7.70
CA ILE A 100 12.83 -6.19 6.83
C ILE A 100 13.53 -6.97 5.73
N TYR A 101 13.20 -8.27 5.64
CA TYR A 101 13.68 -9.07 4.53
C TYR A 101 12.98 -8.65 3.22
N PRO A 102 13.73 -8.41 2.13
CA PRO A 102 13.15 -8.03 0.84
C PRO A 102 12.00 -8.94 0.38
N SER A 103 12.12 -10.25 0.57
CA SER A 103 11.10 -11.25 0.22
C SER A 103 9.79 -11.15 1.02
N LYS A 104 9.76 -10.33 2.08
CA LYS A 104 8.59 -10.12 2.95
C LYS A 104 7.95 -8.75 2.77
N VAL A 105 8.56 -7.82 2.04
CA VAL A 105 8.04 -6.46 1.83
C VAL A 105 6.64 -6.52 1.23
N CYS A 106 6.48 -7.21 0.09
CA CYS A 106 5.19 -7.26 -0.61
C CYS A 106 4.10 -8.01 0.16
N LEU A 107 4.48 -9.02 0.94
CA LEU A 107 3.56 -9.73 1.83
C LEU A 107 3.09 -8.82 2.97
N ARG A 108 4.01 -8.09 3.60
CA ARG A 108 3.71 -7.15 4.69
C ARG A 108 2.77 -6.04 4.24
N LEU A 109 2.96 -5.52 3.03
CA LEU A 109 2.11 -4.49 2.44
C LEU A 109 0.76 -5.03 1.94
N GLY A 110 0.49 -6.34 2.07
CA GLY A 110 -0.75 -6.96 1.60
C GLY A 110 -0.87 -6.97 0.07
N LEU A 111 0.24 -6.77 -0.64
CA LEU A 111 0.31 -6.73 -2.10
C LEU A 111 0.45 -8.13 -2.72
N CYS A 112 0.98 -9.08 -1.94
CA CYS A 112 1.12 -10.49 -2.32
C CYS A 112 0.52 -11.41 -1.25
N ASN A 113 -0.03 -12.55 -1.68
CA ASN A 113 -0.58 -13.58 -0.78
C ASN A 113 0.49 -14.54 -0.22
N GLY A 114 1.75 -14.40 -0.65
CA GLY A 114 2.87 -15.24 -0.24
C GLY A 114 4.21 -14.52 -0.44
N PRO A 115 5.31 -15.09 0.07
CA PRO A 115 6.63 -14.56 -0.21
C PRO A 115 6.91 -14.63 -1.71
N THR A 116 7.33 -13.50 -2.28
CA THR A 116 7.75 -13.41 -3.66
C THR A 116 9.25 -13.32 -3.76
N ASN A 117 9.80 -13.89 -4.83
CA ASN A 117 11.14 -13.52 -5.25
C ASN A 117 11.09 -12.15 -5.97
N ALA A 118 12.26 -11.63 -6.33
CA ALA A 118 12.45 -10.36 -7.05
C ALA A 118 11.65 -10.22 -8.38
N TRP A 119 10.99 -11.27 -8.85
CA TRP A 119 10.34 -11.33 -10.16
C TRP A 119 8.82 -11.55 -10.07
N GLY A 120 8.23 -11.44 -8.87
CA GLY A 120 6.80 -11.67 -8.67
C GLY A 120 6.41 -13.15 -8.67
N LEU A 121 7.38 -14.04 -8.88
CA LEU A 121 7.14 -15.48 -8.81
C LEU A 121 7.08 -15.88 -7.35
N GLY A 122 5.94 -16.46 -6.95
CA GLY A 122 5.78 -17.05 -5.62
C GLY A 122 6.87 -18.08 -5.37
N LEU A 123 7.54 -17.98 -4.23
CA LEU A 123 8.43 -19.03 -3.74
C LEU A 123 7.53 -20.16 -3.20
N ASN A 124 7.28 -21.16 -4.06
CA ASN A 124 6.57 -22.39 -3.70
C ASN A 124 7.54 -23.35 -2.99
#